data_AF-K6U8D2-F1
#
_entry.id   AF-K6U8D2-F1
#
_cell.length_a   1.000
_cell.length_b   1.000
_cell.length_c   1.000
_cell.angle_alpha   90.00
_cell.angle_beta   90.00
_cell.angle_gamma   90.00
#
_symmetry.space_group_name_H-M   'P 1'
#
loop_
_entity.id
_entity.type
_entity.pdbx_description
1 polymer ?
#
loop_
_entity_poly.entity_id
_entity_poly.type
_entity_poly.pdbx_seq_one_letter_code
_entity_poly.pdbx_strand_id
1 'polypeptide(L)'
;MGYKMQKDKVLTFTKVLCISVVIGAIISLFIVLKDIDNSIALSFLKAYVFLVFFINVYIPIITIYNMRKLKWNEIKNRLFRFITILIIFSVLSIYRYYTKSLSLDTELFKELIFPLVLSFYITFFDIVFLRRRKN
;
A
#
# COMPACT_ATOMS: atom_id res chain seq x y z
N MET A 1 -21.12 -22.34 -6.37
CA MET A 1 -21.04 -21.18 -7.30
C MET A 1 -20.88 -19.83 -6.59
N GLY A 2 -21.58 -19.55 -5.48
CA GLY A 2 -21.54 -18.25 -4.78
C GLY A 2 -20.16 -17.76 -4.30
N TYR A 3 -19.27 -18.65 -3.86
CA TYR A 3 -17.93 -18.29 -3.36
C TYR A 3 -17.00 -17.66 -4.43
N LYS A 4 -17.17 -18.06 -5.70
CA LYS A 4 -16.35 -17.56 -6.82
C LYS A 4 -16.74 -16.12 -7.18
N MET A 5 -18.04 -15.81 -7.11
CA MET A 5 -18.61 -14.50 -7.46
C MET A 5 -18.26 -13.40 -6.43
N GLN A 6 -18.23 -13.74 -5.13
CA GLN A 6 -17.86 -12.80 -4.07
C GLN A 6 -16.39 -12.35 -4.19
N LYS A 7 -15.49 -13.27 -4.56
CA LYS A 7 -14.06 -12.95 -4.75
C LYS A 7 -13.84 -11.97 -5.91
N ASP A 8 -14.57 -12.15 -7.01
CA ASP A 8 -14.46 -11.27 -8.17
C ASP A 8 -14.99 -9.86 -7.84
N LYS A 9 -16.08 -9.76 -7.05
CA LYS A 9 -16.59 -8.46 -6.56
C LYS A 9 -15.57 -7.74 -5.66
N VAL A 10 -14.96 -8.44 -4.71
CA VAL A 10 -13.95 -7.88 -3.81
C VAL A 10 -12.72 -7.42 -4.59
N LEU A 11 -12.27 -8.20 -5.58
CA LEU A 11 -11.14 -7.85 -6.43
C LEU A 11 -11.44 -6.57 -7.26
N THR A 12 -12.61 -6.51 -7.88
CA THR A 12 -13.04 -5.32 -8.63
C THR A 12 -13.15 -4.10 -7.72
N PHE A 13 -13.72 -4.26 -6.53
CA PHE A 13 -13.81 -3.17 -5.54
C PHE A 13 -12.44 -2.64 -5.12
N THR A 14 -11.49 -3.53 -4.80
CA THR A 14 -10.11 -3.12 -4.46
C THR A 14 -9.43 -2.37 -5.61
N LYS A 15 -9.63 -2.81 -6.86
CA LYS A 15 -9.09 -2.11 -8.04
C LYS A 15 -9.68 -0.71 -8.20
N VAL A 16 -11.00 -0.57 -8.07
CA VAL A 16 -11.69 0.72 -8.15
C VAL A 16 -11.16 1.65 -7.08
N LEU A 17 -11.07 1.19 -5.83
CA LEU A 17 -10.51 1.98 -4.72
C LEU A 17 -9.09 2.48 -5.00
N CYS A 18 -8.20 1.61 -5.49
CA CYS A 18 -6.83 2.02 -5.81
C CYS A 18 -6.77 3.04 -6.95
N ILE A 19 -7.57 2.87 -8.01
CA ILE A 19 -7.66 3.84 -9.10
C ILE A 19 -8.18 5.18 -8.57
N SER A 20 -9.20 5.17 -7.70
CA SER A 20 -9.72 6.37 -7.06
C SER A 20 -8.65 7.10 -6.23
N VAL A 21 -7.77 6.38 -5.53
CA VAL A 21 -6.65 7.01 -4.81
C VAL A 21 -5.64 7.64 -5.76
N VAL A 22 -5.29 6.98 -6.87
CA VAL A 22 -4.37 7.56 -7.86
C VAL A 22 -4.96 8.83 -8.48
N ILE A 23 -6.23 8.80 -8.88
CA ILE A 23 -6.92 9.98 -9.43
C ILE A 23 -7.00 11.09 -8.37
N GLY A 24 -7.36 10.74 -7.14
CA GLY A 24 -7.41 11.67 -6.01
C GLY A 24 -6.07 12.32 -5.71
N ALA A 25 -4.97 11.57 -5.84
CA ALA A 25 -3.61 12.09 -5.68
C ALA A 25 -3.27 13.15 -6.74
N ILE A 26 -3.59 12.88 -8.01
CA ILE A 26 -3.35 13.81 -9.12
C ILE A 26 -4.14 15.11 -8.91
N ILE A 27 -5.42 15.00 -8.55
CA ILE A 27 -6.27 16.17 -8.29
C ILE A 27 -5.75 16.95 -7.07
N SER A 28 -5.39 16.25 -5.99
CA SER A 28 -4.85 16.88 -4.78
C SER A 28 -3.54 17.61 -5.04
N LEU A 29 -2.64 17.00 -5.82
CA LEU A 29 -1.40 17.65 -6.27
C LEU A 29 -1.71 18.92 -7.06
N PHE A 30 -2.67 18.88 -7.98
CA PHE A 30 -3.04 20.05 -8.76
C PHE A 30 -3.60 21.19 -7.89
N ILE A 31 -4.43 20.86 -6.89
CA ILE A 31 -4.98 21.82 -5.93
C ILE A 31 -3.85 22.52 -5.15
N VAL A 32 -2.93 21.73 -4.59
CA VAL A 32 -1.81 22.24 -3.77
C VAL A 32 -0.83 23.05 -4.60
N LEU A 33 -0.48 22.58 -5.81
CA LEU A 33 0.50 23.25 -6.68
C LEU A 33 -0.01 24.57 -7.26
N LYS A 34 -1.33 24.68 -7.46
CA LYS A 34 -1.97 25.91 -7.97
C LYS A 34 -2.49 26.83 -6.87
N ASP A 35 -2.27 26.49 -5.61
CA ASP A 35 -2.75 27.24 -4.44
C ASP A 35 -4.25 27.59 -4.53
N ILE A 36 -5.06 26.60 -4.90
CA ILE A 36 -6.50 26.78 -5.08
C ILE A 36 -7.18 26.80 -3.71
N ASP A 37 -7.43 27.99 -3.18
CA ASP A 37 -8.10 28.18 -1.90
C ASP A 37 -9.61 28.42 -2.06
N ASN A 38 -10.36 27.32 -2.19
CA ASN A 38 -11.81 27.34 -2.15
C ASN A 38 -12.34 26.21 -1.26
N SER A 39 -13.49 26.44 -0.62
CA SER A 39 -14.21 25.50 0.24
C SER A 39 -14.33 24.08 -0.37
N ILE A 40 -14.62 23.98 -1.67
CA ILE A 40 -14.74 22.72 -2.39
C ILE A 40 -13.39 21.98 -2.46
N ALA A 41 -12.30 22.68 -2.74
CA ALA A 41 -10.96 22.11 -2.83
C ALA A 41 -10.48 21.59 -1.46
N LEU A 42 -10.73 22.36 -0.40
CA LEU A 42 -10.43 21.94 0.97
C LEU A 42 -11.25 20.71 1.40
N SER A 43 -12.54 20.67 1.05
CA SER A 43 -13.38 19.49 1.32
C SER A 43 -12.90 18.27 0.56
N PHE A 44 -12.47 18.43 -0.69
CA PHE A 44 -11.89 17.35 -1.49
C PHE A 44 -10.61 16.81 -0.85
N LEU A 45 -9.68 17.68 -0.42
CA LEU A 45 -8.46 17.27 0.26
C LEU A 45 -8.74 16.48 1.54
N LYS A 46 -9.71 16.92 2.36
CA LYS A 46 -10.13 16.17 3.56
C LYS A 46 -10.67 14.78 3.21
N ALA A 47 -11.54 14.70 2.20
CA ALA A 47 -12.08 13.42 1.73
C ALA A 47 -10.99 12.50 1.17
N TYR A 48 -10.01 13.06 0.45
CA TYR A 48 -8.86 12.32 -0.06
C TYR A 48 -7.98 11.77 1.06
N VAL A 49 -7.66 12.58 2.08
CA VAL A 49 -6.90 12.09 3.26
C VAL A 49 -7.64 10.95 3.94
N PHE A 50 -8.96 11.05 4.12
CA PHE A 50 -9.77 9.98 4.66
C PHE A 50 -9.71 8.71 3.79
N LEU A 51 -9.81 8.86 2.47
CA LEU A 51 -9.72 7.74 1.52
C LEU A 51 -8.35 7.04 1.62
N VAL A 52 -7.25 7.80 1.68
CA VAL A 52 -5.90 7.25 1.84
C VAL A 52 -5.79 6.49 3.16
N PHE A 53 -6.27 7.06 4.26
CA PHE A 53 -6.30 6.37 5.55
C PHE A 53 -7.10 5.06 5.48
N PHE A 54 -8.29 5.09 4.88
CA PHE A 54 -9.13 3.92 4.69
C PHE A 54 -8.43 2.81 3.91
N ILE A 55 -7.74 3.13 2.81
CA ILE A 55 -6.98 2.14 2.02
C ILE A 55 -5.85 1.50 2.83
N ASN A 56 -5.11 2.29 3.61
CA ASN A 56 -4.01 1.79 4.42
C ASN A 56 -4.48 0.76 5.47
N VAL A 57 -5.73 0.87 5.95
CA VAL A 57 -6.33 -0.14 6.85
C VAL A 57 -6.96 -1.30 6.06
N TYR A 58 -7.64 -1.02 4.96
CA TYR A 58 -8.34 -2.02 4.15
C TYR A 58 -7.39 -3.07 3.52
N ILE A 59 -6.24 -2.63 2.99
CA ILE A 59 -5.31 -3.50 2.25
C ILE A 59 -4.72 -4.62 3.15
N PRO A 60 -4.22 -4.33 4.37
CA PRO A 60 -3.80 -5.37 5.31
C PRO A 60 -4.93 -6.35 5.66
N ILE A 61 -6.15 -5.86 5.91
CA ILE A 61 -7.30 -6.70 6.27
C ILE A 61 -7.62 -7.69 5.14
N ILE A 62 -7.70 -7.22 3.89
CA ILE A 62 -8.02 -8.10 2.76
C ILE A 62 -6.87 -9.06 2.45
N THR A 63 -5.63 -8.63 2.68
CA THR A 63 -4.44 -9.49 2.58
C THR A 63 -4.55 -10.66 3.55
N ILE A 64 -4.80 -10.40 4.83
CA ILE A 64 -4.97 -11.44 5.85
C ILE A 64 -6.15 -12.36 5.50
N TYR A 65 -7.28 -11.80 5.06
CA TYR A 65 -8.45 -12.58 4.66
C TYR A 65 -8.16 -13.51 3.46
N ASN A 66 -7.42 -13.04 2.47
CA ASN A 66 -7.03 -13.84 1.31
C ASN A 66 -5.92 -14.86 1.63
N MET A 67 -5.03 -14.54 2.58
CA MET A 67 -3.97 -15.44 3.04
C MET A 67 -4.51 -16.68 3.76
N ARG A 68 -5.63 -16.58 4.49
CA ARG A 68 -6.27 -17.74 5.15
C ARG A 68 -6.61 -18.89 4.19
N LYS A 69 -6.62 -18.64 2.88
CA LYS A 69 -6.93 -19.61 1.82
C LYS A 69 -5.67 -20.27 1.23
N LEU A 70 -4.48 -19.88 1.67
CA LEU A 70 -3.19 -20.42 1.20
C LEU A 70 -2.78 -21.61 2.06
N LYS A 71 -1.99 -22.52 1.48
CA LYS A 71 -1.35 -23.58 2.28
C LYS A 71 -0.32 -22.95 3.21
N TRP A 72 -0.12 -23.52 4.39
CA TRP A 72 0.87 -23.02 5.37
C TRP A 72 2.27 -22.86 4.77
N ASN A 73 2.68 -23.78 3.88
CA ASN A 73 3.97 -23.70 3.18
C ASN A 73 4.06 -22.49 2.24
N GLU A 74 2.97 -22.12 1.56
CA GLU A 74 2.92 -20.93 0.70
C GLU A 74 3.01 -19.65 1.54
N ILE A 75 2.38 -19.62 2.71
CA ILE A 75 2.45 -18.50 3.65
C ILE A 75 3.89 -18.33 4.16
N LYS A 76 4.54 -19.42 4.57
CA LYS A 76 5.95 -19.41 5.01
C LYS A 76 6.89 -18.87 3.94
N ASN A 77 6.79 -19.37 2.70
CA ASN A 77 7.64 -18.88 1.60
C ASN A 77 7.44 -17.39 1.33
N ARG A 78 6.21 -16.88 1.46
CA ARG A 78 5.92 -15.46 1.28
C ARG A 78 6.45 -14.61 2.42
N LEU A 79 6.32 -15.07 3.67
CA LEU A 79 6.92 -14.39 4.81
C LEU A 79 8.44 -14.33 4.69
N PHE A 80 9.07 -15.41 4.23
CA PHE A 80 10.50 -15.42 3.96
C PHE A 80 10.87 -14.38 2.90
N ARG A 81 10.15 -14.35 1.77
CA ARG A 81 10.34 -13.34 0.72
C ARG A 81 10.13 -11.91 1.22
N PHE A 82 9.12 -11.69 2.06
CA PHE A 82 8.84 -10.40 2.69
C PHE A 82 10.03 -9.95 3.54
N ILE A 83 10.55 -10.83 4.40
CA ILE A 83 11.71 -10.53 5.25
C ILE A 83 12.95 -10.25 4.41
N THR A 84 13.22 -11.04 3.37
CA THR A 84 14.37 -10.80 2.47
C THR A 84 14.28 -9.42 1.81
N ILE A 85 13.11 -9.07 1.26
CA ILE A 85 12.90 -7.77 0.60
C ILE A 85 12.98 -6.63 1.63
N LEU A 86 12.44 -6.82 2.83
CA LEU A 86 12.51 -5.85 3.92
C LEU A 86 13.96 -5.55 4.29
N ILE A 87 14.81 -6.58 4.45
CA ILE A 87 16.23 -6.41 4.78
C ILE A 87 16.92 -5.63 3.67
N ILE A 88 16.71 -5.98 2.39
CA ILE A 88 17.31 -5.29 1.25
C ILE A 88 16.95 -3.79 1.26
N PHE A 89 15.66 -3.47 1.38
CA PHE A 89 15.22 -2.06 1.41
C PHE A 89 15.70 -1.33 2.66
N SER A 90 15.77 -1.99 3.81
CA SER A 90 16.26 -1.38 5.05
C SER A 90 17.75 -1.04 4.95
N VAL A 91 18.56 -1.95 4.42
CA VAL A 91 20.00 -1.71 4.17
C VAL A 91 20.18 -0.55 3.18
N LEU A 92 19.39 -0.51 2.12
CA LEU A 92 19.43 0.60 1.15
C LEU A 92 19.05 1.94 1.77
N SER A 93 18.02 1.96 2.64
CA SER A 93 17.58 3.14 3.38
C SER A 93 18.70 3.66 4.29
N ILE A 94 19.30 2.77 5.07
CA ILE A 94 20.41 3.09 5.98
C ILE A 94 21.64 3.58 5.20
N TYR A 95 22.01 2.92 4.11
CA TYR A 95 23.12 3.35 3.26
C TYR A 95 22.90 4.76 2.71
N ARG A 96 21.67 5.06 2.25
CA ARG A 96 21.29 6.41 1.80
C ARG A 96 21.38 7.43 2.93
N TYR A 97 20.97 7.08 4.13
CA TYR A 97 21.09 7.94 5.31
C TYR A 97 22.56 8.26 5.63
N TYR A 98 23.46 7.26 5.62
CA TYR A 98 24.89 7.49 5.88
C TYR A 98 25.59 8.32 4.79
N THR A 99 25.18 8.17 3.53
CA THR A 99 25.81 8.89 2.40
C THR A 99 25.29 10.31 2.23
N LYS A 100 24.12 10.63 2.77
CA LYS A 100 23.51 11.95 2.69
C LYS A 100 23.63 12.62 4.06
N SER A 101 24.51 13.61 4.18
CA SER A 101 24.61 14.50 5.35
C SER A 101 23.33 15.35 5.52
N LEU A 102 22.20 14.70 5.82
CA LEU A 102 20.90 15.33 5.93
C LEU A 102 20.60 15.54 7.42
N SER A 103 20.32 16.79 7.76
CA SER A 103 19.97 17.29 9.09
C SER A 103 18.99 16.35 9.81
N LEU A 104 19.48 15.73 10.89
CA LEU A 104 18.71 15.11 11.96
C LEU A 104 17.62 16.11 12.41
N ASP A 105 16.35 15.72 12.50
CA ASP A 105 15.82 15.35 13.81
C ASP A 105 14.45 14.61 13.76
N THR A 106 14.05 13.98 12.64
CA THR A 106 12.72 13.29 12.61
C THR A 106 12.58 12.09 11.67
N GLU A 107 13.67 11.53 11.14
CA GLU A 107 13.61 10.59 10.01
C GLU A 107 13.78 9.09 10.33
N LEU A 108 14.26 8.69 11.50
CA LEU A 108 14.50 7.25 11.79
C LEU A 108 13.22 6.39 11.68
N PHE A 109 12.08 6.92 12.15
CA PHE A 109 10.79 6.24 11.98
C PHE A 109 10.37 6.13 10.51
N LYS A 110 10.62 7.17 9.71
CA LYS A 110 10.29 7.17 8.27
C LYS A 110 11.18 6.17 7.51
N GLU A 111 12.46 6.11 7.87
CA GLU A 111 13.44 5.19 7.30
C GLU A 111 13.14 3.71 7.62
N LEU A 112 12.34 3.41 8.65
CA LEU A 112 11.85 2.05 8.94
C LEU A 112 10.47 1.77 8.35
N ILE A 113 9.55 2.74 8.42
CA ILE A 113 8.18 2.58 7.93
C ILE A 113 8.17 2.40 6.41
N PHE A 114 9.01 3.14 5.67
CA PHE A 114 8.98 3.10 4.20
C PHE A 114 9.41 1.73 3.64
N PRO A 115 10.55 1.13 4.07
CA PRO A 115 10.89 -0.25 3.70
C PRO A 115 9.83 -1.27 4.09
N LEU A 116 9.19 -1.10 5.25
CA LEU A 116 8.15 -2.00 5.74
C LEU A 116 6.90 -1.97 4.86
N VAL A 117 6.41 -0.77 4.55
CA VAL A 117 5.26 -0.58 3.66
C VAL A 117 5.59 -1.10 2.26
N LEU A 118 6.76 -0.76 1.72
CA LEU A 118 7.13 -1.12 0.35
C LEU A 118 7.31 -2.64 0.19
N SER A 119 8.02 -3.29 1.11
CA SER A 119 8.20 -4.74 1.12
C SER A 119 6.87 -5.49 1.27
N PHE A 120 5.94 -4.94 2.06
CA PHE A 120 4.60 -5.50 2.22
C PHE A 120 3.83 -5.44 0.90
N TYR A 121 3.75 -4.25 0.28
CA TYR A 121 3.04 -4.09 -0.99
C TYR A 121 3.64 -4.99 -2.07
N ILE A 122 4.97 -5.05 -2.24
CA ILE A 122 5.60 -5.90 -3.26
C ILE A 122 5.30 -7.39 -3.04
N THR A 123 5.36 -7.85 -1.79
CA THR A 123 5.24 -9.29 -1.50
C THR A 123 3.80 -9.78 -1.55
N PHE A 124 2.84 -8.93 -1.18
CA PHE A 124 1.43 -9.29 -1.07
C PHE A 124 0.56 -8.71 -2.20
N PHE A 125 1.13 -7.94 -3.14
CA PHE A 125 0.41 -7.36 -4.27
C PHE A 125 -0.45 -8.39 -5.01
N ASP A 126 0.11 -9.57 -5.27
CA ASP A 126 -0.59 -10.62 -5.99
C ASP A 126 -1.72 -11.26 -5.18
N ILE A 127 -1.61 -11.32 -3.86
CA ILE A 127 -2.69 -11.80 -2.98
C ILE A 127 -3.87 -10.81 -2.98
N VAL A 128 -3.59 -9.52 -3.15
CA VAL A 128 -4.59 -8.46 -3.16
C VAL A 128 -5.22 -8.30 -4.55
N PHE A 129 -4.42 -8.33 -5.62
CA PHE A 129 -4.84 -7.93 -6.97
C PHE A 129 -4.87 -9.06 -8.01
N LEU A 130 -4.25 -10.22 -7.76
CA LEU A 130 -4.22 -11.31 -8.73
C LEU A 130 -5.25 -12.39 -8.38
N ARG A 131 -6.13 -12.65 -9.35
CA ARG A 131 -7.00 -13.82 -9.33
C ARG A 131 -6.11 -15.04 -9.50
N ARG A 132 -5.90 -15.83 -8.44
CA ARG A 132 -5.21 -17.13 -8.55
C ARG A 132 -5.78 -17.92 -9.74
N ARG A 133 -4.95 -18.16 -10.76
CA ARG A 133 -5.20 -19.25 -11.70
C ARG A 133 -5.00 -20.54 -10.91
N LYS A 134 -6.00 -21.40 -10.94
CA LYS A 134 -5.93 -22.73 -10.37
C LYS A 134 -5.10 -23.55 -11.36
N ASN A 135 -3.82 -23.76 -11.08
CA ASN A 135 -3.11 -24.94 -11.60
C ASN A 135 -3.37 -26.07 -10.63
#